data_AF-A0A811R6H2-F1
#
_entry.id   AF-A0A811R6H2-F1
#
_cell.length_a   1.000
_cell.length_b   1.000
_cell.length_c   1.000
_cell.angle_alpha   90.00
_cell.angle_beta   90.00
_cell.angle_gamma   90.00
#
_symmetry.space_group_name_H-M   'P 1'
#
loop_
_entity.id
_entity.type
_entity.pdbx_description
1 polymer ?
#
loop_
_entity_poly.entity_id
_entity_poly.type
_entity_poly.pdbx_seq_one_letter_code
_entity_poly.pdbx_strand_id
1 'polypeptide(L)'
;MAKNYGELYNILGWGEPYFTMNSLGHLCAKPHGRETTPGQEIDVDSVIQKVLAGSTNDGKEVQFPMILRFPDVIKVRLDSLHAAFKDAVHSTGYKNRYQGVYPMKVNQNRDIIQDLVRFGYDESGVEAASKPELLIAMGCLTKAKPGAYLVCNGYKDADFISLVLSTEMVYKAVSEAAGIYCNLVNKYGAPMTMLDCGGGLGVDYDGTRSGASDMSVATWRTGWRSTRPASCWRRGSSATTTRAMITHHSMIILEALSAIPEPPEDETCDQLLSKILDLSSKQPRMAGHYGGSDADLYSHATELQKQGIEMYKPAKKMCKRVTSDANTIYNYHMNHSVFSLVADY
;
A
#
# COMPACT_ATOMS: atom_id res chain seq x y z
N MET A 1 0.37 -33.49 9.11
CA MET A 1 0.61 -32.13 9.66
C MET A 1 -0.54 -31.25 9.20
N ALA A 2 -1.18 -30.49 10.08
CA ALA A 2 -2.13 -29.45 9.65
C ALA A 2 -1.37 -28.46 8.74
N LYS A 3 -1.90 -28.14 7.57
CA LYS A 3 -1.29 -27.15 6.67
C LYS A 3 -1.20 -25.81 7.42
N ASN A 4 0.01 -25.29 7.60
CA ASN A 4 0.21 -23.97 8.20
C ASN A 4 -0.06 -22.89 7.14
N TYR A 5 -1.34 -22.57 6.93
CA TYR A 5 -1.75 -21.56 5.94
C TYR A 5 -1.18 -20.17 6.24
N GLY A 6 -0.90 -19.86 7.52
CA GLY A 6 -0.26 -18.60 7.92
C GLY A 6 1.15 -18.45 7.38
N GLU A 7 1.92 -19.54 7.35
CA GLU A 7 3.27 -19.56 6.78
C GLU A 7 3.23 -19.59 5.25
N LEU A 8 2.34 -20.38 4.65
CA LEU A 8 2.19 -20.47 3.20
C LEU A 8 1.88 -19.11 2.54
N TYR A 9 1.02 -18.31 3.16
CA TYR A 9 0.63 -16.98 2.66
C TYR A 9 1.39 -15.82 3.32
N ASN A 10 2.45 -16.12 4.09
CA ASN A 10 3.24 -15.15 4.85
C ASN A 10 2.40 -14.16 5.67
N ILE A 11 1.30 -14.61 6.26
CA ILE A 11 0.36 -13.74 7.01
C ILE A 11 1.07 -13.10 8.20
N LEU A 12 2.05 -13.78 8.81
CA LEU A 12 2.87 -13.18 9.87
C LEU A 12 3.82 -12.09 9.36
N GLY A 13 4.20 -12.11 8.08
CA GLY A 13 5.09 -11.10 7.49
C GLY A 13 4.39 -9.76 7.27
N TRP A 14 3.28 -9.77 6.52
CA TRP A 14 2.55 -8.55 6.14
C TRP A 14 1.38 -8.21 7.10
N GLY A 15 0.82 -9.23 7.77
CA GLY A 15 -0.39 -9.11 8.57
C GLY A 15 -0.16 -8.83 10.05
N GLU A 16 1.02 -9.13 10.61
CA GLU A 16 1.32 -8.85 12.02
C GLU A 16 1.32 -7.32 12.28
N PRO A 17 0.73 -6.83 13.39
CA PRO A 17 0.04 -7.57 14.46
C PRO A 17 -1.48 -7.72 14.31
N TYR A 18 -2.04 -7.33 13.16
CA TYR A 18 -3.48 -7.17 12.96
C TYR A 18 -4.18 -8.40 12.41
N PHE A 19 -3.48 -9.32 11.76
CA PHE A 19 -4.08 -10.49 11.15
C PHE A 19 -3.36 -11.77 11.55
N THR A 20 -4.13 -12.84 11.72
CA THR A 20 -3.63 -14.18 12.05
C THR A 20 -4.56 -15.25 11.48
N MET A 21 -4.20 -16.52 11.65
CA MET A 21 -5.06 -17.65 11.30
C MET A 21 -5.49 -18.37 12.57
N ASN A 22 -6.78 -18.70 12.69
CA ASN A 22 -7.26 -19.54 13.78
C ASN A 22 -7.04 -21.04 13.48
N SER A 23 -7.39 -21.89 14.44
CA SER A 23 -7.26 -23.35 14.33
C SER A 23 -8.17 -23.98 13.26
N LEU A 24 -9.19 -23.28 12.78
CA LEU A 24 -10.06 -23.72 11.69
C LEU A 24 -9.47 -23.38 10.31
N GLY A 25 -8.37 -22.62 10.27
CA GLY A 25 -7.81 -22.12 9.01
C GLY A 25 -8.58 -20.92 8.45
N HIS A 26 -9.32 -20.19 9.28
CA HIS A 26 -9.93 -18.91 8.90
C HIS A 26 -9.01 -17.73 9.26
N LEU A 27 -9.07 -16.69 8.43
CA LEU A 27 -8.41 -15.42 8.71
C LEU A 27 -9.12 -14.72 9.88
N CYS A 28 -8.33 -14.24 10.84
CA CYS A 28 -8.82 -13.52 12.00
C CYS A 28 -8.17 -12.14 12.10
N ALA A 29 -8.98 -11.13 12.38
CA ALA A 29 -8.53 -9.78 12.65
C ALA A 29 -8.32 -9.56 14.17
N LYS A 30 -7.26 -8.85 14.51
CA LYS A 30 -6.84 -8.44 15.85
C LYS A 30 -7.04 -6.93 15.96
N PRO A 31 -8.23 -6.45 16.37
CA PRO A 31 -8.58 -5.03 16.31
C PRO A 31 -7.65 -4.15 17.16
N HIS A 32 -7.08 -4.71 18.24
CA HIS A 32 -6.15 -4.02 19.14
C HIS A 32 -4.68 -4.40 18.87
N GLY A 33 -4.38 -5.01 17.72
CA GLY A 33 -3.04 -5.49 17.38
C GLY A 33 -2.50 -6.44 18.44
N ARG A 34 -1.31 -6.14 18.97
CA ARG A 34 -0.62 -6.95 20.01
C ARG A 34 -1.34 -6.99 21.35
N GLU A 35 -2.19 -6.00 21.61
CA GLU A 35 -2.97 -5.90 22.84
C GLU A 35 -4.32 -6.63 22.74
N THR A 36 -4.62 -7.23 21.59
CA THR A 36 -5.81 -8.07 21.44
C THR A 36 -5.70 -9.28 22.35
N THR A 37 -6.58 -9.36 23.35
CA THR A 37 -6.59 -10.48 24.29
C THR A 37 -7.20 -11.73 23.64
N PRO A 38 -6.83 -12.95 24.09
CA PRO A 38 -7.42 -14.18 23.58
C PRO A 38 -8.95 -14.15 23.66
N GLY A 39 -9.63 -14.41 22.53
CA GLY A 39 -11.09 -14.34 22.42
C GLY A 39 -11.65 -13.00 21.92
N GLN A 40 -10.83 -11.95 21.80
CA GLN A 40 -11.22 -10.70 21.09
C GLN A 40 -10.91 -10.73 19.59
N GLU A 41 -10.34 -11.83 19.10
CA GLU A 41 -10.07 -12.04 17.69
C GLU A 41 -11.38 -12.15 16.90
N ILE A 42 -11.45 -11.46 15.78
CA ILE A 42 -12.63 -11.43 14.92
C ILE A 42 -12.40 -12.40 13.76
N ASP A 43 -13.09 -13.53 13.77
CA ASP A 43 -13.13 -14.46 12.64
C ASP A 43 -13.83 -13.77 11.44
N VAL A 44 -13.08 -13.53 10.37
CA VAL A 44 -13.53 -12.77 9.20
C VAL A 44 -14.61 -13.53 8.42
N ASP A 45 -14.48 -14.86 8.29
CA ASP A 45 -15.50 -15.69 7.63
C ASP A 45 -16.82 -15.62 8.39
N SER A 46 -16.77 -15.75 9.73
CA SER A 46 -17.95 -15.63 10.57
C SER A 46 -18.66 -14.28 10.44
N VAL A 47 -17.92 -13.19 10.24
CA VAL A 47 -18.50 -11.86 9.98
C VAL A 47 -19.18 -11.83 8.61
N ILE A 48 -18.51 -12.34 7.56
CA ILE A 48 -19.05 -12.37 6.21
C ILE A 48 -20.36 -13.16 6.17
N GLN A 49 -20.39 -14.37 6.75
CA GLN A 49 -21.58 -15.21 6.79
C GLN A 49 -22.75 -14.52 7.51
N LYS A 50 -22.48 -13.84 8.64
CA LYS A 50 -23.50 -13.07 9.37
C LYS A 50 -24.05 -11.91 8.56
N VAL A 51 -23.19 -11.20 7.83
CA VAL A 51 -23.57 -10.04 7.02
C VAL A 51 -24.40 -10.46 5.80
N LEU A 52 -24.03 -11.57 5.14
CA LEU A 52 -24.78 -12.12 4.00
C LEU A 52 -26.15 -12.68 4.41
N ALA A 53 -26.26 -13.26 5.61
CA ALA A 53 -27.53 -13.76 6.14
C ALA A 53 -28.46 -12.66 6.67
N GLY A 54 -27.94 -11.44 6.84
CA GLY A 54 -28.67 -10.31 7.40
C GLY A 54 -29.09 -9.26 6.37
N SER A 55 -29.75 -8.23 6.87
CA SER A 55 -30.00 -7.00 6.12
C SER A 55 -29.37 -5.83 6.85
N THR A 56 -28.95 -4.82 6.10
CA THR A 56 -28.49 -3.53 6.64
C THR A 56 -29.61 -2.83 7.41
N ASN A 57 -29.26 -1.82 8.20
CA ASN A 57 -30.23 -0.99 8.94
C ASN A 57 -31.31 -0.37 8.04
N ASP A 58 -31.01 -0.17 6.76
CA ASP A 58 -31.93 0.37 5.75
C ASP A 58 -32.73 -0.74 5.01
N GLY A 59 -32.68 -1.98 5.50
CA GLY A 59 -33.41 -3.13 4.95
C GLY A 59 -32.81 -3.70 3.66
N LYS A 60 -31.61 -3.29 3.25
CA LYS A 60 -30.94 -3.80 2.04
C LYS A 60 -30.06 -4.99 2.38
N GLU A 61 -30.07 -6.02 1.53
CA GLU A 61 -29.11 -7.12 1.60
C GLU A 61 -27.70 -6.64 1.24
N VAL A 62 -26.70 -7.18 1.93
CA VAL A 62 -25.30 -6.94 1.59
C VAL A 62 -24.85 -8.01 0.61
N GLN A 63 -24.21 -7.60 -0.47
CA GLN A 63 -23.68 -8.50 -1.50
C GLN A 63 -22.19 -8.25 -1.72
N PHE A 64 -21.53 -9.19 -2.39
CA PHE A 64 -20.19 -8.97 -2.90
C PHE A 64 -20.20 -8.04 -4.12
N PRO A 65 -19.12 -7.28 -4.35
CA PRO A 65 -17.96 -7.10 -3.47
C PRO A 65 -18.29 -6.23 -2.25
N MET A 66 -17.65 -6.51 -1.11
CA MET A 66 -17.84 -5.71 0.11
C MET A 66 -16.51 -5.26 0.73
N ILE A 67 -16.53 -4.15 1.46
CA ILE A 67 -15.36 -3.62 2.18
C ILE A 67 -15.60 -3.77 3.67
N LEU A 68 -14.82 -4.62 4.32
CA LEU A 68 -14.78 -4.73 5.77
C LEU A 68 -13.80 -3.71 6.33
N ARG A 69 -14.20 -2.94 7.35
CA ARG A 69 -13.37 -1.92 7.99
C ARG A 69 -13.17 -2.21 9.47
N PHE A 70 -11.98 -1.91 9.96
CA PHE A 70 -11.53 -2.10 11.33
C PHE A 70 -11.03 -0.75 11.89
N PRO A 71 -11.92 0.15 12.34
CA PRO A 71 -11.54 1.46 12.88
C PRO A 71 -10.53 1.37 14.03
N ASP A 72 -10.63 0.37 14.89
CA ASP A 72 -9.71 0.17 16.01
C ASP A 72 -8.26 -0.05 15.55
N VAL A 73 -8.05 -0.64 14.37
CA VAL A 73 -6.72 -0.78 13.77
C VAL A 73 -6.12 0.60 13.46
N ILE A 74 -6.92 1.56 12.98
CA ILE A 74 -6.47 2.95 12.77
C ILE A 74 -5.97 3.53 14.09
N LYS A 75 -6.73 3.35 15.17
CA LYS A 75 -6.33 3.82 16.51
C LYS A 75 -4.98 3.23 16.94
N VAL A 76 -4.81 1.91 16.85
CA VAL A 76 -3.56 1.25 17.24
C VAL A 76 -2.39 1.72 16.37
N ARG A 77 -2.61 1.96 15.08
CA ARG A 77 -1.59 2.51 14.16
C ARG A 77 -1.15 3.90 14.57
N LEU A 78 -2.11 4.79 14.88
CA LEU A 78 -1.83 6.14 15.38
C LEU A 78 -1.03 6.09 16.69
N ASP A 79 -1.45 5.25 17.64
CA ASP A 79 -0.78 5.09 18.94
C ASP A 79 0.65 4.55 18.77
N SER A 80 0.83 3.53 17.91
CA SER A 80 2.15 2.95 17.61
C SER A 80 3.10 3.98 16.97
N LEU A 81 2.59 4.80 16.05
CA LEU A 81 3.36 5.82 15.38
C LEU A 81 3.76 6.95 16.35
N HIS A 82 2.80 7.43 17.14
CA HIS A 82 3.06 8.46 18.14
C HIS A 82 4.08 7.98 19.19
N ALA A 83 3.94 6.75 19.68
CA ALA A 83 4.90 6.13 20.61
C ALA A 83 6.30 6.04 20.00
N ALA A 84 6.43 5.58 18.74
CA ALA A 84 7.72 5.49 18.06
C ALA A 84 8.43 6.85 17.93
N PHE A 85 7.68 7.90 17.58
CA PHE A 85 8.24 9.26 17.53
C PHE A 85 8.58 9.80 18.92
N LYS A 86 7.74 9.54 19.93
CA LYS A 86 8.01 9.93 21.31
C LYS A 86 9.31 9.30 21.83
N ASP A 87 9.52 8.01 21.58
CA ASP A 87 10.74 7.28 21.94
C ASP A 87 11.97 7.83 21.20
N ALA A 88 11.83 8.16 19.91
CA ALA A 88 12.88 8.79 19.12
C ALA A 88 13.27 10.18 19.66
N VAL A 89 12.28 10.99 20.04
CA VAL A 89 12.49 12.31 20.65
C VAL A 89 13.23 12.18 21.99
N HIS A 90 12.78 11.27 22.85
CA HIS A 90 13.40 11.02 24.15
C HIS A 90 14.84 10.52 24.02
N SER A 91 15.09 9.53 23.16
CA SER A 91 16.41 8.90 23.00
C SER A 91 17.46 9.80 22.35
N THR A 92 17.04 10.79 21.55
CA THR A 92 17.95 11.75 20.89
C THR A 92 18.15 13.04 21.69
N GLY A 93 17.42 13.23 22.80
CA GLY A 93 17.42 14.50 23.55
C GLY A 93 16.82 15.66 22.76
N TYR A 94 15.99 15.38 21.76
CA TYR A 94 15.30 16.39 20.97
C TYR A 94 14.30 17.14 21.86
N LYS A 95 14.29 18.48 21.77
CA LYS A 95 13.55 19.34 22.70
C LYS A 95 12.15 19.72 22.22
N ASN A 96 11.79 19.36 21.00
CA ASN A 96 10.46 19.64 20.45
C ASN A 96 9.63 18.35 20.35
N ARG A 97 8.41 18.44 19.83
CA ARG A 97 7.44 17.33 19.84
C ARG A 97 7.04 16.89 18.45
N TYR A 98 6.63 15.64 18.30
CA TYR A 98 6.03 15.14 17.08
C TYR A 98 4.54 15.51 17.02
N GLN A 99 4.09 15.94 15.84
CA GLN A 99 2.69 16.18 15.53
C GLN A 99 2.35 15.40 14.25
N GLY A 100 1.31 14.58 14.32
CA GLY A 100 0.88 13.73 13.21
C GLY A 100 -0.15 14.46 12.34
N VAL A 101 0.12 14.50 11.03
CA VAL A 101 -0.79 15.08 10.04
C VAL A 101 -1.20 14.02 9.03
N TYR A 102 -2.51 13.86 8.83
CA TYR A 102 -3.07 12.94 7.85
C TYR A 102 -3.34 13.62 6.49
N PRO A 103 -2.67 13.18 5.41
CA PRO A 103 -2.93 13.70 4.08
C PRO A 103 -4.18 13.09 3.46
N MET A 104 -5.17 13.94 3.23
CA MET A 104 -6.50 13.58 2.71
C MET A 104 -6.42 12.88 1.35
N LYS A 105 -5.41 13.26 0.53
CA LYS A 105 -5.16 12.65 -0.79
C LYS A 105 -5.01 11.12 -0.77
N VAL A 106 -4.66 10.54 0.38
CA VAL A 106 -4.47 9.09 0.53
C VAL A 106 -5.81 8.35 0.57
N ASN A 107 -6.79 8.89 1.30
CA ASN A 107 -8.15 8.37 1.34
C ASN A 107 -9.09 9.46 1.88
N GLN A 108 -9.96 9.99 1.00
CA GLN A 108 -10.88 11.08 1.30
C GLN A 108 -12.21 10.61 1.92
N ASN A 109 -12.35 9.31 2.26
CA ASN A 109 -13.58 8.80 2.85
C ASN A 109 -13.83 9.44 4.22
N ARG A 110 -15.01 10.07 4.37
CA ARG A 110 -15.41 10.82 5.56
C ARG A 110 -15.25 10.02 6.86
N ASP A 111 -15.64 8.75 6.87
CA ASP A 111 -15.62 7.94 8.09
C ASP A 111 -14.20 7.69 8.57
N ILE A 112 -13.28 7.42 7.63
CA ILE A 112 -11.84 7.25 7.93
C ILE A 112 -11.26 8.54 8.50
N ILE A 113 -11.57 9.69 7.88
CA ILE A 113 -11.09 10.99 8.34
C ILE A 113 -11.66 11.32 9.72
N GLN A 114 -12.93 11.02 9.95
CA GLN A 114 -13.59 11.22 11.23
C GLN A 114 -12.97 10.35 12.32
N ASP A 115 -12.64 9.09 12.02
CA ASP A 115 -11.93 8.19 12.92
C ASP A 115 -10.52 8.71 13.22
N LEU A 116 -9.77 9.17 12.20
CA LEU A 116 -8.43 9.75 12.38
C LEU A 116 -8.46 11.02 13.24
N VAL A 117 -9.42 11.91 13.02
CA VAL A 117 -9.60 13.14 13.81
C VAL A 117 -10.01 12.79 15.25
N ARG A 118 -10.88 11.79 15.43
CA ARG A 118 -11.36 11.35 16.75
C ARG A 118 -10.26 10.65 17.56
N PHE A 119 -9.51 9.75 16.93
CA PHE A 119 -8.43 9.00 17.57
C PHE A 119 -7.12 9.80 17.67
N GLY A 120 -7.02 10.90 16.93
CA GLY A 120 -5.87 11.80 16.93
C GLY A 120 -5.52 12.34 18.31
N TYR A 121 -4.25 12.71 18.45
CA TYR A 121 -3.73 13.41 19.62
C TYR A 121 -4.14 14.89 19.57
N ASP A 122 -3.94 15.63 20.65
CA ASP A 122 -4.51 16.97 20.83
C ASP A 122 -4.07 17.98 19.75
N GLU A 123 -2.89 17.74 19.16
CA GLU A 123 -2.33 18.52 18.05
C GLU A 123 -2.14 17.66 16.80
N SER A 124 -2.99 16.65 16.59
CA SER A 124 -3.05 15.95 15.31
C SER A 124 -3.87 16.75 14.31
N GLY A 125 -3.42 16.78 13.06
CA GLY A 125 -4.04 17.58 12.00
C GLY A 125 -4.37 16.77 10.75
N VAL A 126 -4.96 17.46 9.78
CA VAL A 126 -5.19 16.94 8.43
C VAL A 126 -4.52 17.86 7.39
N GLU A 127 -4.06 17.29 6.29
CA GLU A 127 -3.51 18.03 5.15
C GLU A 127 -4.49 17.93 3.98
N ALA A 128 -4.92 19.09 3.49
CA ALA A 128 -5.73 19.24 2.28
C ALA A 128 -4.88 19.84 1.15
N ALA A 129 -4.87 19.20 -0.01
CA ALA A 129 -4.11 19.62 -1.18
C ALA A 129 -4.98 20.22 -2.30
N SER A 130 -6.29 20.29 -2.10
CA SER A 130 -7.25 20.83 -3.08
C SER A 130 -8.47 21.45 -2.40
N LYS A 131 -9.23 22.30 -3.13
CA LYS A 131 -10.44 22.96 -2.61
C LYS A 131 -11.50 21.94 -2.12
N PRO A 132 -11.77 20.81 -2.81
CA PRO A 132 -12.65 19.77 -2.27
C PRO A 132 -12.13 19.14 -0.98
N GLU A 133 -10.83 18.83 -0.90
CA GLU A 133 -10.24 18.27 0.33
C GLU A 133 -10.30 19.25 1.49
N LEU A 134 -10.13 20.54 1.23
CA LEU A 134 -10.25 21.62 2.20
C LEU A 134 -11.66 21.65 2.80
N LEU A 135 -12.71 21.55 1.99
CA LEU A 135 -14.10 21.50 2.47
C LEU A 135 -14.37 20.28 3.36
N ILE A 136 -13.89 19.09 2.96
CA ILE A 136 -14.04 17.87 3.77
C ILE A 136 -13.29 18.02 5.10
N ALA A 137 -12.05 18.53 5.05
CA ALA A 137 -11.22 18.75 6.22
C ALA A 137 -11.87 19.72 7.22
N MET A 138 -12.37 20.87 6.74
CA MET A 138 -13.11 21.84 7.56
C MET A 138 -14.33 21.20 8.24
N GLY A 139 -15.10 20.40 7.50
CA GLY A 139 -16.25 19.69 8.06
C GLY A 139 -15.87 18.67 9.14
N CYS A 140 -14.78 17.92 8.95
CA CYS A 140 -14.33 16.92 9.91
C CYS A 140 -13.69 17.54 11.16
N LEU A 141 -12.94 18.64 10.99
CA LEU A 141 -12.25 19.34 12.08
C LEU A 141 -13.20 20.02 13.07
N THR A 142 -14.47 20.23 12.73
CA THR A 142 -15.50 20.70 13.68
C THR A 142 -15.64 19.80 14.92
N LYS A 143 -15.25 18.53 14.82
CA LYS A 143 -15.28 17.55 15.91
C LYS A 143 -13.88 17.23 16.47
N ALA A 144 -12.86 17.98 16.05
CA ALA A 144 -11.49 17.76 16.49
C ALA A 144 -11.23 18.32 17.90
N LYS A 145 -10.11 17.91 18.49
CA LYS A 145 -9.66 18.43 19.78
C LYS A 145 -9.14 19.88 19.64
N PRO A 146 -9.21 20.69 20.72
CA PRO A 146 -8.61 22.02 20.73
C PRO A 146 -7.10 21.93 20.50
N GLY A 147 -6.62 22.41 19.34
CA GLY A 147 -5.21 22.29 18.93
C GLY A 147 -4.99 21.52 17.63
N ALA A 148 -6.01 20.84 17.12
CA ALA A 148 -5.97 20.24 15.79
C ALA A 148 -5.79 21.32 14.71
N TYR A 149 -4.94 21.06 13.72
CA TYR A 149 -4.60 22.03 12.69
C TYR A 149 -4.81 21.48 11.28
N LEU A 150 -4.89 22.41 10.34
CA LEU A 150 -5.10 22.14 8.93
C LEU A 150 -3.89 22.62 8.13
N VAL A 151 -3.24 21.70 7.42
CA VAL A 151 -2.16 22.03 6.49
C VAL A 151 -2.75 22.15 5.08
N CYS A 152 -2.53 23.29 4.42
CA CYS A 152 -3.01 23.52 3.06
C CYS A 152 -1.87 23.41 2.04
N ASN A 153 -1.84 22.32 1.28
CA ASN A 153 -0.86 22.08 0.23
C ASN A 153 -1.47 22.28 -1.17
N GLY A 154 -0.72 21.98 -2.23
CA GLY A 154 -1.20 22.05 -3.62
C GLY A 154 -1.36 23.47 -4.17
N TYR A 155 -1.95 23.55 -5.37
CA TYR A 155 -2.21 24.81 -6.08
C TYR A 155 -3.32 25.61 -5.38
N LYS A 156 -3.11 26.92 -5.22
CA LYS A 156 -4.00 27.82 -4.48
C LYS A 156 -4.42 28.97 -5.38
N ASP A 157 -5.67 28.95 -5.82
CA ASP A 157 -6.30 30.08 -6.48
C ASP A 157 -6.91 31.05 -5.45
N ALA A 158 -7.41 32.20 -5.93
CA ALA A 158 -8.00 33.22 -5.07
C ALA A 158 -9.18 32.69 -4.24
N ASP A 159 -9.94 31.75 -4.80
CA ASP A 159 -11.06 31.09 -4.13
C ASP A 159 -10.62 30.16 -3.00
N PHE A 160 -9.58 29.36 -3.22
CA PHE A 160 -8.97 28.51 -2.19
C PHE A 160 -8.48 29.37 -1.04
N ILE A 161 -7.78 30.46 -1.35
CA ILE A 161 -7.29 31.42 -0.34
C ILE A 161 -8.47 32.05 0.41
N SER A 162 -9.52 32.49 -0.29
CA SER A 162 -10.71 33.05 0.34
C SER A 162 -11.42 32.05 1.25
N LEU A 163 -11.46 30.77 0.87
CA LEU A 163 -12.05 29.70 1.67
C LEU A 163 -11.25 29.47 2.96
N VAL A 164 -9.91 29.47 2.90
CA VAL A 164 -9.05 29.39 4.09
C VAL A 164 -9.26 30.61 5.00
N LEU A 165 -9.34 31.80 4.43
CA LEU A 165 -9.51 33.06 5.18
C LEU A 165 -10.92 33.23 5.78
N SER A 166 -11.91 32.44 5.35
CA SER A 166 -13.25 32.40 5.96
C SER A 166 -13.29 31.67 7.30
N THR A 167 -12.21 30.96 7.62
CA THR A 167 -11.95 30.39 8.95
C THR A 167 -10.90 31.22 9.68
N GLU A 168 -11.05 31.43 10.98
CA GLU A 168 -10.17 32.28 11.77
C GLU A 168 -8.82 31.60 12.02
N MET A 169 -8.00 31.42 10.98
CA MET A 169 -6.60 31.03 11.11
C MET A 169 -5.76 31.31 9.85
N VAL A 170 -4.66 32.02 10.09
CA VAL A 170 -3.39 32.08 9.33
C VAL A 170 -3.26 33.15 8.22
N TYR A 171 -2.60 34.24 8.60
CA TYR A 171 -1.79 35.07 7.69
C TYR A 171 -0.31 34.89 8.04
N LYS A 172 0.51 34.65 7.01
CA LYS A 172 1.97 34.40 6.97
C LYS A 172 2.42 32.94 7.16
N ALA A 173 2.66 32.24 6.05
CA ALA A 173 3.90 31.50 5.80
C ALA A 173 3.88 30.75 4.46
N VAL A 174 4.78 31.12 3.54
CA VAL A 174 5.29 30.34 2.39
C VAL A 174 6.69 30.96 2.10
N SER A 175 7.84 30.30 1.89
CA SER A 175 8.19 28.99 1.35
C SER A 175 9.64 28.58 1.67
N GLU A 176 9.96 27.32 1.36
CA GLU A 176 11.28 26.69 1.14
C GLU A 176 11.97 26.13 2.40
N ALA A 177 12.00 24.80 2.58
CA ALA A 177 11.67 24.26 3.91
C ALA A 177 12.75 23.55 4.74
N ALA A 178 13.98 23.27 4.29
CA ALA A 178 14.98 22.62 5.19
C ALA A 178 16.34 23.34 5.23
N GLY A 179 16.91 23.67 4.08
CA GLY A 179 18.08 24.57 4.01
C GLY A 179 17.70 26.02 4.35
N ILE A 180 16.51 26.44 3.92
CA ILE A 180 15.97 27.76 4.20
C ILE A 180 15.35 27.85 5.58
N TYR A 181 14.86 26.76 6.16
CA TYR A 181 14.53 26.76 7.59
C TYR A 181 15.74 27.14 8.45
N CYS A 182 16.89 26.48 8.24
CA CYS A 182 18.12 26.80 8.95
C CYS A 182 18.63 28.23 8.64
N ASN A 183 18.57 28.68 7.39
CA ASN A 183 18.98 30.05 7.03
C ASN A 183 18.01 31.12 7.58
N LEU A 184 16.70 30.95 7.46
CA LEU A 184 15.70 31.87 7.99
C LEU A 184 15.82 32.00 9.50
N VAL A 185 16.00 30.88 10.21
CA VAL A 185 16.14 30.89 11.67
C VAL A 185 17.50 31.43 12.11
N ASN A 186 18.60 30.96 11.51
CA ASN A 186 19.95 31.30 12.00
C ASN A 186 20.52 32.59 11.41
N LYS A 187 20.18 32.94 10.17
CA LYS A 187 20.70 34.12 9.46
C LYS A 187 19.73 35.30 9.48
N TYR A 188 18.41 35.04 9.47
CA TYR A 188 17.38 36.10 9.37
C TYR A 188 16.48 36.23 10.61
N GLY A 189 16.69 35.41 11.65
CA GLY A 189 15.95 35.50 12.91
C GLY A 189 14.45 35.18 12.82
N ALA A 190 13.99 34.52 11.77
CA ALA A 190 12.57 34.20 11.59
C ALA A 190 12.10 33.22 12.69
N PRO A 191 10.93 33.47 13.32
CA PRO A 191 10.40 32.66 14.42
C PRO A 191 9.72 31.38 13.91
N MET A 192 10.43 30.56 13.12
CA MET A 192 9.87 29.34 12.55
C MET A 192 9.66 28.27 13.64
N THR A 193 8.42 27.81 13.84
CA THR A 193 8.04 26.87 14.91
C THR A 193 7.82 25.43 14.42
N MET A 194 7.51 25.26 13.13
CA MET A 194 7.12 23.99 12.51
C MET A 194 8.02 23.68 11.31
N LEU A 195 8.41 22.41 11.17
CA LEU A 195 9.16 21.88 10.03
C LEU A 195 8.38 20.65 9.54
N ASP A 196 7.73 20.73 8.39
CA ASP A 196 6.98 19.60 7.82
C ASP A 196 7.91 18.73 6.97
N CYS A 197 8.12 17.48 7.39
CA CYS A 197 8.98 16.53 6.70
C CYS A 197 8.36 15.87 5.46
N GLY A 198 7.09 16.12 5.17
CA GLY A 198 6.39 15.40 4.10
C GLY A 198 6.10 13.94 4.46
N GLY A 199 5.32 13.29 3.60
CA GLY A 199 5.03 11.86 3.68
C GLY A 199 6.19 10.95 3.25
N GLY A 200 5.89 9.68 3.00
CA GLY A 200 6.85 8.71 2.43
C GLY A 200 7.25 7.58 3.38
N LEU A 201 6.61 7.48 4.54
CA LEU A 201 6.74 6.30 5.38
C LEU A 201 6.18 5.07 4.65
N GLY A 202 7.07 4.12 4.34
CA GLY A 202 6.77 2.91 3.60
C GLY A 202 5.90 1.91 4.36
N VAL A 203 5.26 1.04 3.59
CA VAL A 203 4.51 -0.12 4.09
C VAL A 203 5.07 -1.36 3.43
N ASP A 204 5.18 -2.43 4.22
CA ASP A 204 5.66 -3.74 3.80
C ASP A 204 4.44 -4.59 3.38
N TYR A 205 4.15 -4.61 2.09
CA TYR A 205 2.96 -5.27 1.53
C TYR A 205 3.17 -6.77 1.31
N ASP A 206 4.39 -7.19 1.00
CA ASP A 206 4.74 -8.60 0.77
C ASP A 206 5.31 -9.29 2.04
N GLY A 207 5.62 -8.51 3.08
CA GLY A 207 6.13 -9.00 4.35
C GLY A 207 7.59 -9.46 4.27
N THR A 208 8.32 -9.10 3.22
CA THR A 208 9.72 -9.51 2.99
C THR A 208 10.70 -8.65 3.77
N ARG A 209 10.27 -7.47 4.25
CA ARG A 209 11.12 -6.47 4.92
C ARG A 209 12.34 -6.06 4.09
N SER A 210 12.26 -6.21 2.77
CA SER A 210 13.33 -5.90 1.83
C SER A 210 13.10 -4.55 1.17
N GLY A 211 14.16 -3.75 1.06
CA GLY A 211 14.14 -2.53 0.23
C GLY A 211 14.30 -2.81 -1.26
N ALA A 212 14.46 -4.07 -1.66
CA ALA A 212 14.58 -4.50 -3.06
C ALA A 212 13.26 -5.03 -3.63
N SER A 213 12.17 -4.99 -2.86
CA SER A 213 10.84 -5.36 -3.34
C SER A 213 10.21 -4.18 -4.07
N ASP A 214 9.66 -4.42 -5.25
CA ASP A 214 8.87 -3.43 -5.99
C ASP A 214 7.51 -3.15 -5.31
N MET A 215 7.08 -4.04 -4.39
CA MET A 215 5.80 -3.93 -3.68
C MET A 215 5.94 -3.31 -2.28
N SER A 216 7.14 -3.31 -1.68
CA SER A 216 7.35 -2.89 -0.29
C SER A 216 8.35 -1.75 -0.20
N VAL A 217 7.97 -0.66 0.46
CA VAL A 217 8.89 0.47 0.72
C VAL A 217 9.48 0.29 2.12
N ALA A 218 10.81 0.45 2.24
CA ALA A 218 11.56 0.26 3.48
C ALA A 218 10.84 0.89 4.69
N THR A 219 10.55 0.06 5.69
CA THR A 219 9.89 0.46 6.93
C THR A 219 10.82 1.26 7.83
N TRP A 220 10.25 1.99 8.79
CA TRP A 220 10.97 2.84 9.75
C TRP A 220 12.16 2.13 10.46
N ARG A 221 12.07 0.80 10.67
CA ARG A 221 13.12 -0.01 11.33
C ARG A 221 14.43 -0.08 10.54
N THR A 222 14.36 -0.08 9.21
CA THR A 222 15.54 -0.25 8.35
C THR A 222 16.02 1.07 7.75
N GLY A 223 15.11 2.01 7.45
CA GLY A 223 15.45 3.27 6.80
C GLY A 223 15.95 4.39 7.74
N TRP A 224 15.41 4.52 8.96
CA TRP A 224 15.70 5.69 9.81
C TRP A 224 16.98 5.58 10.65
N ARG A 225 17.47 4.36 10.91
CA ARG A 225 18.74 4.19 11.64
C ARG A 225 19.97 4.63 10.82
N SER A 226 19.87 4.68 9.49
CA SER A 226 21.00 4.96 8.59
C SER A 226 21.06 6.42 8.11
N THR A 227 19.94 7.14 8.02
CA THR A 227 19.92 8.57 7.67
C THR A 227 19.75 9.43 8.91
N ARG A 228 20.86 9.98 9.43
CA ARG A 228 20.88 11.06 10.41
C ARG A 228 20.80 12.42 9.68
N PRO A 229 19.69 13.18 9.66
CA PRO A 229 19.78 14.61 9.43
C PRO A 229 20.00 15.32 10.77
N ALA A 230 21.02 14.91 11.55
CA ALA A 230 21.30 15.42 12.90
C ALA A 230 21.49 16.96 12.98
N SER A 231 21.68 17.63 11.84
CA SER A 231 21.79 19.08 11.72
C SER A 231 20.46 19.83 11.65
N CYS A 232 19.38 19.21 11.17
CA CYS A 232 18.09 19.89 10.95
C CYS A 232 17.15 19.81 12.19
N TRP A 233 17.35 18.82 13.05
CA TRP A 233 16.58 18.60 14.29
C TRP A 233 16.89 19.57 15.45
N ARG A 234 17.33 20.82 15.19
CA ARG A 234 17.56 21.76 16.30
C ARG A 234 16.40 22.71 16.58
N ARG A 235 15.55 23.00 15.59
CA ARG A 235 14.36 23.83 15.72
C ARG A 235 13.34 23.38 14.65
N GLY A 236 12.05 23.29 14.98
CA GLY A 236 10.97 22.98 14.03
C GLY A 236 10.54 21.51 13.99
N SER A 237 9.22 21.29 14.05
CA SER A 237 8.60 19.95 14.13
C SER A 237 7.26 19.84 13.40
N SER A 238 7.12 18.85 12.51
CA SER A 238 5.90 18.17 12.03
C SER A 238 6.37 17.04 11.09
N ALA A 239 5.81 15.84 11.19
CA ALA A 239 6.03 14.82 10.18
C ALA A 239 4.68 14.31 9.68
N THR A 240 4.35 14.69 8.44
CA THR A 240 3.22 14.11 7.71
C THR A 240 3.52 12.61 7.50
N THR A 241 2.57 11.75 7.87
CA THR A 241 2.77 10.30 7.76
C THR A 241 1.64 9.76 6.92
N THR A 242 1.94 9.36 5.69
CA THR A 242 0.92 9.21 4.65
C THR A 242 0.15 7.90 4.78
N ARG A 243 0.60 6.87 4.08
CA ARG A 243 -0.18 5.64 3.82
C ARG A 243 -0.20 4.71 5.03
N ALA A 244 0.88 4.75 5.82
CA ALA A 244 1.10 3.88 6.96
C ALA A 244 0.05 3.99 8.07
N MET A 245 -0.69 5.10 8.18
CA MET A 245 -1.71 5.27 9.21
C MET A 245 -2.96 4.41 8.98
N ILE A 246 -3.26 4.08 7.73
CA ILE A 246 -4.53 3.45 7.34
C ILE A 246 -4.36 2.17 6.53
N THR A 247 -3.17 1.57 6.38
CA THR A 247 -3.03 0.47 5.41
C THR A 247 -3.78 -0.81 5.79
N HIS A 248 -3.74 -1.21 7.07
CA HIS A 248 -4.33 -2.47 7.54
C HIS A 248 -5.78 -2.35 8.01
N HIS A 249 -6.39 -1.17 7.92
CA HIS A 249 -7.71 -0.92 8.51
C HIS A 249 -8.88 -1.44 7.66
N SER A 250 -8.66 -1.86 6.43
CA SER A 250 -9.74 -2.27 5.53
C SER A 250 -9.35 -3.47 4.67
N MET A 251 -10.33 -4.30 4.36
CA MET A 251 -10.19 -5.47 3.51
C MET A 251 -11.32 -5.50 2.49
N ILE A 252 -10.97 -5.74 1.23
CA ILE A 252 -11.95 -6.01 0.17
C ILE A 252 -12.22 -7.51 0.20
N ILE A 253 -13.50 -7.88 0.32
CA ILE A 253 -13.95 -9.27 0.26
C ILE A 253 -14.63 -9.49 -1.09
N LEU A 254 -14.14 -10.49 -1.80
CA LEU A 254 -14.59 -10.88 -3.13
C LEU A 254 -15.04 -12.33 -3.11
N GLU A 255 -16.05 -12.62 -3.92
CA GLU A 255 -16.48 -13.99 -4.18
C GLU A 255 -15.83 -14.52 -5.46
N ALA A 256 -15.40 -15.78 -5.42
CA ALA A 256 -15.05 -16.52 -6.62
C ALA A 256 -16.34 -17.08 -7.25
N LEU A 257 -16.74 -16.51 -8.39
CA LEU A 257 -17.92 -16.92 -9.13
C LEU A 257 -17.75 -18.28 -9.80
N SER A 258 -16.51 -18.59 -10.21
CA SER A 258 -16.16 -19.90 -10.77
C SER A 258 -14.69 -20.21 -10.55
N ALA A 259 -14.39 -21.51 -10.49
CA ALA A 259 -13.05 -22.05 -10.52
C ALA A 259 -12.93 -22.97 -11.73
N ILE A 260 -12.21 -22.52 -12.75
CA ILE A 260 -12.04 -23.25 -14.01
C ILE A 260 -10.66 -23.91 -13.95
N PRO A 261 -10.56 -25.25 -13.89
CA PRO A 261 -9.25 -25.90 -13.95
C PRO A 261 -8.56 -25.52 -15.25
N GLU A 262 -7.28 -25.18 -15.18
CA GLU A 262 -6.50 -25.03 -16.40
C GLU A 262 -6.56 -26.36 -17.17
N PRO A 263 -6.82 -26.33 -18.49
CA PRO A 263 -6.91 -27.54 -19.27
C PRO A 263 -5.59 -28.31 -19.12
N PRO A 264 -5.64 -29.63 -18.84
CA PRO A 264 -4.43 -30.44 -18.78
C PRO A 264 -3.71 -30.31 -20.11
N GLU A 265 -2.39 -30.16 -20.06
CA GLU A 265 -1.61 -30.14 -21.30
C GLU A 265 -1.69 -31.55 -21.93
N ASP A 266 -2.18 -31.64 -23.16
CA ASP A 266 -2.34 -32.92 -23.86
C ASP A 266 -0.99 -33.58 -24.22
N GLU A 267 0.09 -32.80 -24.24
CA GLU A 267 1.41 -33.21 -24.73
C GLU A 267 2.32 -33.74 -23.61
N THR A 268 2.87 -34.94 -23.75
CA THR A 268 3.81 -35.51 -22.77
C THR A 268 5.16 -34.78 -22.77
N CYS A 269 5.95 -34.93 -21.70
CA CYS A 269 7.32 -34.39 -21.64
C CYS A 269 8.17 -34.84 -22.84
N ASP A 270 8.05 -36.10 -23.26
CA ASP A 270 8.77 -36.65 -24.42
C ASP A 270 8.34 -36.00 -25.73
N GLN A 271 7.03 -35.76 -25.91
CA GLN A 271 6.49 -35.09 -27.10
C GLN A 271 6.96 -33.63 -27.16
N LEU A 272 6.95 -32.91 -26.03
CA LEU A 272 7.44 -31.54 -25.94
C LEU A 272 8.95 -31.46 -26.20
N LEU A 273 9.73 -32.37 -25.61
CA LEU A 273 11.17 -32.46 -25.85
C LEU A 273 11.48 -32.73 -27.32
N SER A 274 10.76 -33.67 -27.95
CA SER A 274 10.90 -33.95 -29.38
C SER A 274 10.59 -32.73 -30.25
N LYS A 275 9.58 -31.92 -29.91
CA LYS A 275 9.27 -30.68 -30.62
C LYS A 275 10.37 -29.63 -30.48
N ILE A 276 10.95 -29.48 -29.28
CA ILE A 276 12.07 -28.55 -29.04
C ILE A 276 13.28 -28.97 -29.89
N LEU A 277 13.61 -30.26 -29.91
CA LEU A 277 14.74 -30.78 -30.69
C LEU A 277 14.51 -30.61 -32.21
N ASP A 278 13.30 -30.91 -32.71
CA ASP A 278 12.95 -30.70 -34.13
C ASP A 278 13.06 -29.21 -34.52
N LEU A 279 12.48 -28.31 -33.71
CA LEU A 279 12.57 -26.87 -33.95
C LEU A 279 14.02 -26.38 -33.90
N SER A 280 14.82 -26.87 -32.96
CA SER A 280 16.25 -26.52 -32.87
C SER A 280 17.05 -26.99 -34.08
N SER A 281 16.65 -28.10 -34.72
CA SER A 281 17.34 -28.62 -35.91
C SER A 281 17.06 -27.80 -37.18
N LYS A 282 15.96 -27.04 -37.20
CA LYS A 282 15.47 -26.25 -38.35
C LYS A 282 15.93 -24.79 -38.34
N GLN A 283 17.10 -24.49 -37.76
CA GLN A 283 17.62 -23.10 -37.72
C GLN A 283 17.61 -22.45 -39.11
N PRO A 284 16.98 -21.27 -39.28
CA PRO A 284 17.04 -20.48 -40.49
C PRO A 284 18.50 -20.31 -40.86
N ARG A 285 18.84 -20.69 -42.09
CA ARG A 285 20.16 -20.40 -42.65
C ARG A 285 20.04 -19.10 -43.40
N MET A 286 20.99 -18.20 -43.20
CA MET A 286 21.10 -17.02 -44.03
C MET A 286 21.27 -17.48 -45.49
N ALA A 287 20.39 -17.07 -46.39
CA ALA A 287 20.50 -17.40 -47.80
C ALA A 287 21.83 -16.84 -48.29
N GLY A 288 22.76 -17.74 -48.62
CA GLY A 288 24.16 -17.38 -48.77
C GLY A 288 24.36 -16.36 -49.87
N HIS A 289 24.78 -15.15 -49.52
CA HIS A 289 25.72 -14.29 -50.25
C HIS A 289 26.44 -13.43 -49.20
N TYR A 290 27.77 -13.56 -49.10
CA TYR A 290 28.62 -12.63 -48.35
C TYR A 290 28.58 -11.27 -49.08
N GLY A 291 27.54 -10.49 -48.78
CA GLY A 291 27.22 -9.22 -49.45
C GLY A 291 25.74 -8.80 -49.39
N GLY A 292 24.91 -9.43 -48.54
CA GLY A 292 23.48 -9.12 -48.40
C GLY A 292 23.22 -7.69 -47.90
N SER A 293 22.15 -7.08 -48.39
CA SER A 293 21.70 -5.75 -48.00
C SER A 293 21.27 -5.71 -46.52
N ASP A 294 21.22 -4.52 -45.90
CA ASP A 294 20.67 -4.37 -44.54
C ASP A 294 19.26 -4.97 -44.39
N ALA A 295 18.48 -5.01 -45.48
CA ALA A 295 17.18 -5.65 -45.54
C ALA A 295 17.25 -7.18 -45.38
N ASP A 296 18.25 -7.84 -45.95
CA ASP A 296 18.43 -9.30 -45.85
C ASP A 296 18.85 -9.70 -44.42
N LEU A 297 19.72 -8.90 -43.80
CA LEU A 297 20.10 -9.06 -42.40
C LEU A 297 18.91 -8.87 -41.45
N TYR A 298 18.09 -7.85 -41.67
CA TYR A 298 16.88 -7.59 -40.89
C TYR A 298 15.85 -8.73 -41.01
N SER A 299 15.62 -9.22 -42.24
CA SER A 299 14.73 -10.35 -42.49
C SER A 299 15.20 -11.60 -41.76
N HIS A 300 16.49 -11.91 -41.84
CA HIS A 300 17.07 -13.06 -41.17
C HIS A 300 16.99 -12.97 -39.63
N ALA A 301 17.25 -11.78 -39.06
CA ALA A 301 17.11 -11.54 -37.62
C ALA A 301 15.66 -11.73 -37.14
N THR A 302 14.68 -11.32 -37.95
CA THR A 302 13.25 -11.49 -37.67
C THR A 302 12.85 -12.98 -37.69
N GLU A 303 13.38 -13.76 -38.64
CA GLU A 303 13.16 -15.21 -38.70
C GLU A 303 13.74 -15.94 -37.48
N LEU A 304 14.96 -15.58 -37.07
CA LEU A 304 15.58 -16.12 -35.85
C LEU A 304 14.76 -15.77 -34.60
N GLN A 305 14.27 -14.53 -34.49
CA GLN A 305 13.39 -14.12 -33.40
C GLN A 305 12.10 -14.95 -33.35
N LYS A 306 11.44 -15.13 -34.50
CA LYS A 306 10.22 -15.93 -34.62
C LYS A 306 10.47 -17.39 -34.21
N GLN A 307 11.58 -17.99 -34.65
CA GLN A 307 11.94 -19.35 -34.27
C GLN A 307 12.21 -19.46 -32.76
N GLY A 308 12.90 -18.48 -32.16
CA GLY A 308 13.13 -18.43 -30.72
C GLY A 308 11.82 -18.41 -29.91
N ILE A 309 10.83 -17.64 -30.36
CA ILE A 309 9.48 -17.61 -29.76
C ILE A 309 8.78 -18.96 -29.90
N GLU A 310 8.86 -19.61 -31.06
CA GLU A 310 8.25 -20.93 -31.29
C GLU A 310 8.90 -22.04 -30.46
N MET A 311 10.20 -21.97 -30.20
CA MET A 311 10.89 -22.89 -29.27
C MET A 311 10.57 -22.61 -27.80
N TYR A 312 10.37 -21.35 -27.43
CA TYR A 312 10.06 -20.95 -26.06
C TYR A 312 8.71 -21.50 -25.58
N LYS A 313 7.69 -21.55 -26.45
CA LYS A 313 6.36 -22.07 -26.11
C LYS A 313 6.38 -23.51 -25.55
N PRO A 314 6.91 -24.54 -26.26
CA PRO A 314 6.98 -25.91 -25.74
C PRO A 314 7.95 -26.03 -24.57
N ALA A 315 9.04 -25.24 -24.52
CA ALA A 315 9.95 -25.24 -23.37
C ALA A 315 9.25 -24.75 -22.09
N LYS A 316 8.47 -23.66 -22.17
CA LYS A 316 7.66 -23.14 -21.06
C LYS A 316 6.63 -24.17 -20.58
N LYS A 317 5.94 -24.83 -21.51
CA LYS A 317 5.02 -25.94 -21.22
C LYS A 317 5.71 -27.09 -20.48
N MET A 318 6.87 -27.53 -20.98
CA MET A 318 7.65 -28.60 -20.36
C MET A 318 8.10 -28.23 -18.94
N CYS A 319 8.62 -27.01 -18.73
CA CYS A 319 8.95 -26.50 -17.41
C CYS A 319 7.75 -26.52 -16.46
N LYS A 320 6.60 -26.03 -16.94
CA LYS A 320 5.35 -26.06 -16.18
C LYS A 320 4.99 -27.50 -15.82
N ARG A 321 5.03 -28.44 -16.75
CA ARG A 321 4.67 -29.85 -16.49
C ARG A 321 5.57 -30.52 -15.45
N VAL A 322 6.88 -30.31 -15.55
CA VAL A 322 7.86 -30.83 -14.57
C VAL A 322 7.62 -30.26 -13.17
N THR A 323 7.14 -29.02 -13.05
CA THR A 323 6.82 -28.41 -11.75
C THR A 323 5.38 -28.65 -11.27
N SER A 324 4.46 -29.01 -12.19
CA SER A 324 3.02 -29.16 -11.91
C SER A 324 2.61 -30.53 -11.37
N ASP A 325 3.54 -31.48 -11.23
CA ASP A 325 3.26 -32.88 -10.87
C ASP A 325 2.76 -33.08 -9.41
N ALA A 326 2.21 -32.05 -8.77
CA ALA A 326 1.55 -32.16 -7.47
C ALA A 326 0.20 -31.44 -7.33
N ASN A 327 -0.21 -30.49 -8.18
CA ASN A 327 -1.48 -29.77 -7.99
C ASN A 327 -2.11 -29.26 -9.30
N THR A 328 -3.42 -29.45 -9.46
CA THR A 328 -4.23 -28.77 -10.49
C THR A 328 -4.25 -27.27 -10.24
N ILE A 329 -3.89 -26.47 -11.25
CA ILE A 329 -4.01 -25.01 -11.22
C ILE A 329 -5.43 -24.63 -11.66
N TYR A 330 -6.06 -23.70 -10.94
CA TYR A 330 -7.38 -23.19 -11.25
C TYR A 330 -7.31 -21.70 -11.60
N ASN A 331 -8.04 -21.31 -12.65
CA ASN A 331 -8.36 -19.92 -12.95
C ASN A 331 -9.64 -19.54 -12.22
N TYR A 332 -9.54 -18.58 -11.30
CA TYR A 332 -10.68 -18.09 -10.54
C TYR A 332 -11.24 -16.83 -11.19
N HIS A 333 -12.54 -16.84 -11.50
CA HIS A 333 -13.25 -15.63 -11.93
C HIS A 333 -13.85 -14.96 -10.70
N MET A 334 -13.28 -13.81 -10.33
CA MET A 334 -13.71 -13.07 -9.15
C MET A 334 -14.79 -12.05 -9.49
N ASN A 335 -15.76 -11.86 -8.59
CA ASN A 335 -16.77 -10.79 -8.70
C ASN A 335 -16.15 -9.41 -8.40
N HIS A 336 -15.31 -8.91 -9.31
CA HIS A 336 -14.51 -7.72 -9.11
C HIS A 336 -14.15 -7.03 -10.44
N SER A 337 -14.10 -5.70 -10.43
CA SER A 337 -13.37 -4.90 -11.42
C SER A 337 -12.08 -4.33 -10.82
N VAL A 338 -10.92 -4.83 -11.26
CA VAL A 338 -9.58 -4.39 -10.80
C VAL A 338 -9.44 -2.87 -10.86
N PHE A 339 -9.94 -2.27 -11.94
CA PHE A 339 -9.88 -0.82 -12.17
C PHE A 339 -10.68 0.01 -11.16
N SER A 340 -11.71 -0.55 -10.51
CA SER A 340 -12.54 0.21 -9.58
C SER A 340 -12.15 0.03 -8.11
N LEU A 341 -11.75 -1.18 -7.68
CA LEU A 341 -11.43 -1.44 -6.26
C LEU A 341 -9.92 -1.51 -5.97
N VAL A 342 -9.08 -1.76 -6.98
CA VAL A 342 -7.63 -1.95 -6.81
C VAL A 342 -6.86 -1.27 -7.96
N ALA A 343 -7.14 0.01 -8.19
CA ALA A 343 -6.55 0.77 -9.30
C ALA A 343 -5.01 0.93 -9.23
N ASP A 344 -4.41 0.70 -8.06
CA ASP A 344 -2.96 0.73 -7.84
C ASP A 344 -2.25 -0.57 -8.25
N TYR A 345 -2.99 -1.64 -8.63
CA TYR A 345 -2.45 -2.93 -9.08
C TYR A 345 -2.19 -2.95 -10.58
#